data_AF-K7N179-F1
#
_entry.id   AF-K7N179-F1
#
_cell.length_a   1.000
_cell.length_b   1.000
_cell.length_c   1.000
_cell.angle_alpha   90.00
_cell.angle_beta   90.00
_cell.angle_gamma   90.00
#
_symmetry.space_group_name_H-M   'P 1'
#
loop_
_entity.id
_entity.type
_entity.pdbx_description
1 polymer ?
#
loop_
_entity_poly.entity_id
_entity_poly.type
_entity_poly.pdbx_seq_one_letter_code
_entity_poly.pdbx_strand_id
1 'polypeptide(L)' 'MSKDHWPLCIKERKRIESLGGYIDDGYLNDQLGMKEINGKGEPLSAEPKIKLITLTKEDEFFIIGNDGI' A
#
# COMPACT_ATOMS: atom_id res chain seq x y z
N MET A 1 -7.90 4.59 -11.00
CA MET A 1 -6.54 5.09 -10.67
C MET A 1 -6.26 4.85 -9.19
N SER A 2 -5.27 4.03 -8.90
CA SER A 2 -4.77 3.73 -7.56
C SER A 2 -3.76 4.78 -7.09
N LYS A 3 -3.48 4.79 -5.78
CA LYS A 3 -2.30 5.45 -5.22
C LYS A 3 -1.45 4.37 -4.58
N ASP A 4 -0.17 4.37 -4.88
CA ASP A 4 0.74 3.40 -4.32
C ASP A 4 0.74 3.47 -2.80
N HIS A 5 0.83 2.30 -2.17
CA HIS A 5 0.94 2.19 -0.72
C HIS A 5 2.42 2.27 -0.36
N TRP A 6 2.93 3.49 -0.27
CA TRP A 6 4.31 3.72 0.17
C TRP A 6 4.35 3.71 1.71
N PRO A 7 5.27 2.97 2.33
CA PRO A 7 5.44 2.95 3.78
C PRO A 7 5.63 4.37 4.36
N LEU A 8 6.29 5.25 3.60
CA LEU A 8 6.52 6.66 3.98
C LEU A 8 5.25 7.53 4.06
N CYS A 9 4.08 7.00 3.69
CA CYS A 9 2.82 7.72 3.91
C CYS A 9 2.59 7.93 5.41
N ILE A 10 2.45 9.17 5.86
CA ILE A 10 2.29 9.54 7.29
C ILE A 10 1.20 8.72 7.99
N LYS A 11 0.10 8.41 7.30
CA LYS A 11 -0.99 7.59 7.85
C LYS A 11 -0.55 6.15 8.12
N GLU A 12 0.20 5.58 7.18
CA GLU A 12 0.67 4.20 7.27
C GLU A 12 1.80 4.08 8.29
N ARG A 13 2.73 5.03 8.32
CA ARG A 13 3.75 5.14 9.37
C ARG A 13 3.14 5.17 10.77
N LYS A 14 2.14 6.02 11.01
CA LYS A 14 1.43 6.07 12.30
C LYS A 14 0.77 4.73 12.67
N ARG A 15 0.20 4.03 11.69
CA ARG A 15 -0.42 2.72 11.90
C ARG A 15 0.63 1.67 12.27
N ILE A 16 1.75 1.63 11.54
CA ILE A 16 2.89 0.75 11.79
C ILE A 16 3.45 0.98 13.19
N GLU A 17 3.75 2.24 13.54
CA GLU A 17 4.27 2.63 14.86
C GLU A 17 3.30 2.26 15.99
N SER A 18 1.98 2.39 15.78
CA SER A 18 0.98 2.01 16.77
C SER A 18 0.88 0.50 17.04
N LEU A 19 1.35 -0.31 16.09
CA LEU A 19 1.38 -1.78 16.19
C LEU A 19 2.75 -2.30 16.65
N GLY A 20 3.66 -1.40 17.04
CA GLY A 20 5.01 -1.75 17.50
C GLY A 20 6.03 -2.00 16.39
N GLY A 21 5.69 -1.66 15.13
CA GLY A 21 6.63 -1.69 14.01
C GLY A 21 7.35 -0.36 13.82
N TYR A 22 8.42 -0.36 13.02
CA TYR A 22 9.12 0.85 12.58
C TYR A 22 9.38 0.81 11.08
N ILE A 23 9.62 1.98 10.50
CA ILE A 23 10.07 2.11 9.10
C ILE A 23 11.49 2.62 9.13
N ASP A 24 12.41 1.89 8.49
CA ASP A 24 13.80 2.32 8.29
C ASP A 24 14.15 2.27 6.80
N ASP A 25 14.71 3.37 6.28
CA ASP A 25 15.04 3.60 4.86
C ASP A 25 13.96 3.16 3.83
N GLY A 26 12.68 3.23 4.23
CA GLY A 26 11.53 2.83 3.40
C GLY A 26 11.11 1.37 3.54
N TYR A 27 11.79 0.56 4.36
CA TYR A 27 11.45 -0.81 4.70
C TYR A 27 10.70 -0.90 6.03
N LEU A 28 9.82 -1.90 6.17
CA LEU A 28 9.06 -2.14 7.39
C LEU A 28 9.81 -3.17 8.25
N ASN A 29 10.19 -2.81 9.47
CA ASN A 29 10.94 -3.69 10.39
C ASN A 29 12.19 -4.32 9.76
N ASP A 30 12.90 -3.59 8.89
CA ASP A 30 14.03 -4.08 8.07
C ASP A 30 13.70 -5.30 7.19
N GLN A 31 12.42 -5.64 7.06
CA GLN A 31 11.91 -6.69 6.20
C GLN A 31 11.17 -6.09 5.01
N LEU A 32 11.38 -6.76 3.87
CA LEU A 32 10.89 -6.39 2.55
C LEU A 32 9.41 -5.99 2.60
N GLY A 33 9.03 -4.93 1.87
CA GLY A 33 7.69 -4.35 1.78
C GLY A 33 6.61 -5.25 1.15
N MET A 34 6.71 -6.57 1.33
CA MET A 34 5.81 -7.60 0.83
C MET A 34 5.10 -8.28 2.01
N LYS A 35 3.79 -8.48 1.84
CA LYS A 35 2.85 -9.07 2.82
C LYS A 35 3.34 -10.42 3.36
N GLU A 36 4.00 -10.45 4.52
CA GLU A 36 3.87 -11.64 5.36
C GLU A 36 2.43 -11.69 5.87
N ILE A 37 1.77 -12.82 5.62
CA ILE A 37 0.32 -13.01 5.74
C ILE A 37 0.02 -13.71 7.07
N ASN A 38 0.65 -13.28 8.16
CA ASN A 38 0.61 -14.02 9.42
C ASN A 38 -0.36 -13.42 10.44
N GLY A 39 -1.55 -13.00 9.99
CA GLY A 39 -2.83 -13.07 10.72
C GLY A 39 -2.96 -12.48 12.14
N LYS A 40 -1.92 -11.85 12.71
CA LYS A 40 -1.87 -11.44 14.11
C LYS A 40 -1.24 -10.05 14.22
N GLY A 41 -2.08 -9.01 14.13
CA GLY A 41 -1.71 -7.65 14.52
C GLY A 41 -0.49 -7.05 13.80
N GLU A 42 -0.08 -7.63 12.67
CA GLU A 42 1.13 -7.24 11.99
C GLU A 42 0.98 -5.85 11.37
N PRO A 43 2.08 -5.07 11.29
CA PRO A 43 2.06 -3.70 10.79
C PRO A 43 1.69 -3.55 9.31
N LEU A 44 1.21 -4.61 8.64
CA LEU A 44 0.77 -4.62 7.25
C LEU A 44 -0.76 -4.73 7.17
N SER A 45 -1.38 -3.85 6.38
CA SER A 45 -2.82 -3.90 6.13
C SER A 45 -3.12 -4.75 4.90
N ALA A 46 -4.03 -5.72 5.05
CA ALA A 46 -4.60 -6.47 3.94
C ALA A 46 -5.74 -5.71 3.22
N GLU A 47 -6.16 -4.55 3.73
CA GLU A 47 -7.30 -3.80 3.22
C GLU A 47 -6.95 -3.04 1.93
N PRO A 48 -7.62 -3.32 0.80
CA PRO A 48 -7.37 -2.61 -0.45
C PRO A 48 -8.06 -1.23 -0.43
N LYS A 49 -7.46 -0.26 -1.12
CA LYS A 49 -8.14 1.01 -1.42
C LYS A 49 -9.02 0.85 -2.65
N ILE A 50 -10.33 0.98 -2.47
CA ILE A 50 -11.32 0.89 -3.55
C ILE A 50 -11.65 2.30 -4.07
N LYS A 51 -11.66 2.47 -5.40
CA LYS A 51 -12.13 3.69 -6.07
C LYS A 51 -13.09 3.31 -7.20
N LEU A 52 -14.30 3.84 -7.17
CA LEU A 52 -15.28 3.73 -8.25
C LEU A 52 -15.14 4.92 -9.20
N ILE A 53 -15.28 4.69 -10.51
CA ILE A 53 -15.28 5.72 -11.55
C ILE A 53 -16.39 5.41 -12.56
N THR A 54 -17.05 6.45 -13.06
CA THR A 54 -18.01 6.33 -14.17
C THR A 54 -17.27 6.63 -15.47
N LEU A 55 -17.37 5.73 -16.44
CA LEU A 55 -16.74 5.91 -17.75
C LEU A 55 -17.51 6.93 -18.58
N THR A 56 -16.75 7.71 -19.35
CA THR A 56 -17.20 8.74 -20.29
C THR A 56 -16.85 8.33 -21.72
N LYS A 57 -17.26 9.10 -22.72
CA LYS A 57 -16.94 8.78 -24.12
C LYS A 57 -15.48 9.10 -24.45
N GLU A 58 -14.86 9.92 -23.63
CA GLU A 58 -13.49 10.40 -23.75
C GLU A 58 -12.46 9.43 -23.15
N ASP A 59 -12.90 8.40 -22.43
CA ASP A 59 -12.03 7.38 -21.85
C ASP A 59 -11.59 6.35 -22.89
N GLU A 60 -10.29 6.23 -23.15
CA GLU A 60 -9.76 5.35 -24.20
C GLU A 60 -9.29 3.98 -23.68
N PHE A 61 -8.44 3.97 -22.64
CA PHE A 61 -7.86 2.73 -22.10
C PHE A 61 -7.52 2.84 -20.62
N PHE A 62 -7.42 1.68 -19.97
CA PHE A 62 -6.99 1.54 -18.59
C PHE A 62 -5.74 0.66 -18.54
N ILE A 63 -4.66 1.17 -17.94
CA ILE A 63 -3.39 0.44 -17.80
C ILE A 63 -3.23 0.01 -16.34
N ILE A 64 -2.87 -1.25 -16.15
CA ILE A 64 -2.36 -1.80 -14.90
C ILE A 64 -0.93 -2.27 -15.18
N GLY A 65 0.03 -1.71 -14.46
CA GLY A 65 1.44 -2.12 -14.48
C GLY A 65 1.88 -2.55 -13.09
N ASN A 66 2.96 -3.33 -13.02
CA ASN A 66 3.73 -3.49 -11.79
C ASN A 66 4.75 -2.34 -11.68
N ASP A 67 5.53 -2.33 -10.60
CA ASP A 67 6.64 -1.41 -10.34
C ASP A 67 7.84 -1.57 -11.30
N GLY A 68 7.83 -2.58 -12.16
CA GLY A 68 8.84 -2.80 -13.20
C GLY A 68 8.45 -2.28 -14.59
N ILE A 69 7.25 -1.71 -14.76
CA ILE A 69 6.74 -1.06 -15.98
C ILE A 69 6.77 0.45 -15.77
#